data_AF-A0A1S4B1A4-F1
#
_entry.id   AF-A0A1S4B1A4-F1
#
_cell.length_a   1.000
_cell.length_b   1.000
_cell.length_c   1.000
_cell.angle_alpha   90.00
_cell.angle_beta   90.00
_cell.angle_gamma   90.00
#
_symmetry.space_group_name_H-M   'P 1'
#
loop_
_entity.id
_entity.type
_entity.pdbx_description
1 polymer ?
#
loop_
_entity_poly.entity_id
_entity_poly.type
_entity_poly.pdbx_seq_one_letter_code
_entity_poly.pdbx_strand_id
1 'polypeptide(L)'
;MAWELGKQLLIEEVDMAAPPKKMEKLKLEGPHIVSAAPSIAGLPNLEYLKLEDWGTKSEEWCLKDIKFNKLKLLKLVALGISRLDDPEESFPMLEMLVIKMCHKLEEIPPSFADIETLKQIKLIGRRPQTLEPSAVKLKEDIEEIEGCNRLNLIMDVWISEHHSRQLRLQAQAHRENM
;
A
#
# COMPACT_ATOMS: atom_id res chain seq x y z
N MET A 1 -23.72 8.13 35.67
CA MET A 1 -24.65 7.66 34.61
C MET A 1 -23.82 7.23 33.42
N ALA A 2 -23.71 5.91 33.26
CA ALA A 2 -23.35 5.15 32.06
C ALA A 2 -22.32 5.74 31.08
N TRP A 3 -21.05 5.51 31.40
CA TRP A 3 -20.01 5.19 30.43
C TRP A 3 -20.14 3.68 30.14
N GLU A 4 -20.58 3.33 28.94
CA GLU A 4 -20.65 2.00 28.27
C GLU A 4 -21.71 2.21 27.17
N LEU A 5 -21.43 2.07 25.87
CA LEU A 5 -21.17 0.81 25.19
C LEU A 5 -20.54 1.09 23.82
N GLY A 6 -19.50 0.33 23.49
CA GLY A 6 -18.89 0.32 22.16
C GLY A 6 -17.68 -0.60 22.07
N LYS A 7 -17.78 -1.80 22.65
CA LYS A 7 -16.76 -2.86 22.69
C LYS A 7 -16.38 -3.36 21.30
N GLN A 8 -15.07 -3.47 21.03
CA GLN A 8 -14.43 -4.54 20.22
C GLN A 8 -12.91 -4.50 20.56
N LEU A 9 -12.37 -5.26 21.54
CA LEU A 9 -11.84 -6.64 21.43
C LEU A 9 -10.91 -6.81 20.20
N LEU A 10 -9.61 -7.14 20.25
CA LEU A 10 -8.77 -7.89 21.20
C LEU A 10 -7.31 -7.40 21.11
N ILE A 11 -6.68 -7.10 22.25
CA ILE A 11 -5.23 -7.19 22.40
C ILE A 11 -5.01 -8.55 23.05
N GLU A 12 -4.48 -9.52 22.30
CA GLU A 12 -4.11 -10.82 22.90
C GLU A 12 -2.92 -10.61 23.84
N GLU A 13 -3.15 -10.95 25.12
CA GLU A 13 -2.14 -11.10 26.15
C GLU A 13 -1.04 -12.07 25.68
N VAL A 14 0.22 -11.66 25.74
CA VAL A 14 1.37 -12.50 25.42
C VAL A 14 1.86 -13.16 26.70
N ASP A 15 1.59 -14.46 26.80
CA ASP A 15 2.06 -15.35 27.85
C ASP A 15 3.60 -15.54 27.78
N MET A 16 4.29 -15.33 28.89
CA MET A 16 5.75 -15.40 29.01
C MET A 16 6.22 -16.83 29.33
N ALA A 17 6.10 -17.79 28.40
CA ALA A 17 6.74 -19.10 28.55
C ALA A 17 6.83 -19.96 27.26
N ALA A 18 7.28 -19.41 26.12
CA ALA A 18 7.90 -20.12 24.97
C ALA A 18 8.15 -19.10 23.84
N PRO A 19 9.22 -19.23 23.01
CA PRO A 19 9.49 -18.26 21.96
C PRO A 19 8.45 -18.43 20.84
N PRO A 20 7.58 -17.44 20.57
CA PRO A 20 6.62 -17.60 19.49
C PRO A 20 7.36 -17.40 18.16
N LYS A 21 7.32 -18.39 17.26
CA LYS A 21 7.51 -18.16 15.82
C LYS A 21 6.32 -17.34 15.31
N LYS A 22 6.30 -16.05 15.61
CA LYS A 22 5.20 -15.11 15.33
C LYS A 22 5.53 -14.33 14.06
N MET A 23 4.79 -14.59 12.99
CA MET A 23 4.78 -13.78 11.78
C MET A 23 4.10 -12.45 12.13
N GLU A 24 4.86 -11.35 12.20
CA GLU A 24 4.31 -10.06 12.66
C GLU A 24 3.67 -9.33 11.49
N LYS A 25 2.34 -9.17 11.58
CA LYS A 25 1.56 -8.31 10.69
C LYS A 25 1.18 -7.08 11.47
N LEU A 26 1.55 -5.90 10.98
CA LEU A 26 1.14 -4.64 11.57
C LEU A 26 0.18 -3.90 10.64
N LYS A 27 -0.89 -3.37 11.24
CA LYS A 27 -1.84 -2.50 10.58
C LYS A 27 -1.94 -1.25 11.43
N LEU A 28 -1.59 -0.11 10.84
CA LEU A 28 -1.76 1.17 11.47
C LEU A 28 -2.77 1.98 10.68
N GLU A 29 -3.66 2.63 11.42
CA GLU A 29 -4.78 3.38 10.89
C GLU A 29 -4.92 4.66 11.72
N GLY A 30 -4.84 5.81 11.06
CA GLY A 30 -4.93 7.09 11.74
C GLY A 30 -4.26 8.24 10.98
N PRO A 31 -4.49 9.49 11.42
CA PRO A 31 -3.90 10.66 10.80
C PRO A 31 -2.38 10.72 10.99
N HIS A 32 -1.66 11.18 9.98
CA HIS A 32 -0.20 11.40 10.00
C HIS A 32 0.60 10.13 10.26
N ILE A 33 0.13 8.98 9.75
CA ILE A 33 0.74 7.68 10.06
C ILE A 33 2.17 7.55 9.53
N VAL A 34 2.49 8.29 8.47
CA VAL A 34 3.83 8.41 7.89
C VAL A 34 4.85 8.84 8.96
N SER A 35 4.49 9.77 9.84
CA SER A 35 5.36 10.24 10.92
C SER A 35 5.64 9.19 12.00
N ALA A 36 4.83 8.13 12.08
CA ALA A 36 5.01 7.02 13.02
C ALA A 36 5.92 5.90 12.48
N ALA A 37 6.31 5.96 11.20
CA ALA A 37 7.13 4.92 10.55
C ALA A 37 8.46 4.61 11.28
N PRO A 38 9.23 5.60 11.78
CA PRO A 38 10.47 5.32 12.51
C PRO A 38 10.26 4.45 13.76
N SER A 39 9.13 4.62 14.46
CA SER A 39 8.82 3.90 15.69
C SER A 39 8.53 2.42 15.48
N ILE A 40 8.20 2.01 14.25
CA ILE A 40 7.84 0.62 13.91
C ILE A 40 8.90 -0.11 13.07
N ALA A 41 9.88 0.61 12.53
CA ALA A 41 10.98 0.01 11.76
C ALA A 41 11.90 -0.88 12.60
N GLY A 42 11.86 -0.74 13.93
CA GLY A 42 12.60 -1.61 14.86
C GLY A 42 12.00 -3.02 15.06
N LEU A 43 10.86 -3.34 14.45
CA LEU A 43 10.19 -4.64 14.65
C LEU A 43 10.90 -5.76 13.86
N PRO A 44 11.57 -6.72 14.54
CA PRO A 44 12.53 -7.62 13.90
C PRO A 44 11.89 -8.73 13.05
N ASN A 45 10.58 -8.96 13.15
CA ASN A 45 9.86 -10.01 12.41
C ASN A 45 8.69 -9.48 11.57
N LEU A 46 8.64 -8.17 11.32
CA LEU A 46 7.56 -7.54 10.56
C LEU A 46 7.65 -7.93 9.08
N GLU A 47 6.73 -8.78 8.63
CA GLU A 47 6.65 -9.22 7.22
C GLU A 47 5.53 -8.52 6.44
N TYR A 48 4.53 -7.99 7.15
CA TYR A 48 3.38 -7.29 6.56
C TYR A 48 3.14 -5.97 7.27
N LEU A 49 3.06 -4.90 6.49
CA LEU A 49 2.74 -3.56 6.96
C LEU A 49 1.61 -2.98 6.12
N LYS A 50 0.51 -2.62 6.78
CA LYS A 50 -0.53 -1.78 6.21
C LYS A 50 -0.52 -0.44 6.91
N LEU A 51 -0.40 0.63 6.14
CA LEU A 51 -0.59 2.00 6.59
C LEU A 51 -1.85 2.55 5.94
N GLU A 52 -2.79 2.98 6.75
CA GLU A 52 -4.00 3.67 6.32
C GLU A 52 -4.10 5.03 6.99
N ASP A 53 -4.27 6.07 6.18
CA ASP A 53 -4.42 7.44 6.63
C ASP A 53 -5.53 8.07 5.78
N TRP A 54 -6.38 8.89 6.40
CA TRP A 54 -7.40 9.69 5.69
C TRP A 54 -7.08 11.19 5.75
N GLY A 55 -5.86 11.50 6.13
CA GLY A 55 -5.28 12.83 6.22
C GLY A 55 -5.33 13.52 4.87
N THR A 56 -5.77 14.78 4.89
CA THR A 56 -5.93 15.60 3.69
C THR A 56 -4.67 16.37 3.33
N LYS A 57 -3.58 16.24 4.10
CA LYS A 57 -2.30 16.88 3.76
C LYS A 57 -1.56 16.08 2.69
N SER A 58 -0.69 16.77 1.94
CA SER A 58 0.26 16.13 1.04
C SER A 58 1.58 16.14 1.77
N GLU A 59 2.07 14.97 2.17
CA GLU A 59 3.32 14.83 2.90
C GLU A 59 4.31 14.07 2.02
N GLU A 60 5.58 14.47 2.07
CA GLU A 60 6.67 13.66 1.54
C GLU A 60 6.99 12.58 2.56
N TRP A 61 6.95 11.32 2.13
CA TRP A 61 7.32 10.22 3.01
C TRP A 61 8.79 9.88 2.82
N CYS A 62 9.61 10.52 3.65
CA CYS A 62 11.04 10.24 3.74
C CYS A 62 11.28 8.97 4.55
N LEU A 63 11.86 7.95 3.90
CA LEU A 63 12.23 6.69 4.56
C LEU A 63 13.71 6.65 4.99
N LYS A 64 14.42 7.78 4.87
CA LYS A 64 15.81 7.89 5.25
C LYS A 64 16.03 7.40 6.69
N ASP A 65 17.01 6.49 6.85
CA ASP A 65 17.36 5.83 8.10
C ASP A 65 16.28 4.88 8.69
N ILE A 66 15.19 4.61 7.95
CA ILE A 66 14.11 3.68 8.34
C ILE A 66 14.29 2.37 7.56
N LYS A 67 14.52 1.24 8.27
CA LYS A 67 14.71 -0.06 7.61
C LYS A 67 13.77 -1.13 8.13
N PHE A 68 12.98 -1.71 7.21
CA PHE A 68 12.11 -2.86 7.48
C PHE A 68 12.71 -4.15 6.89
N ASN A 69 13.69 -4.70 7.59
CA ASN A 69 14.57 -5.77 7.08
C ASN A 69 13.90 -7.08 6.65
N LYS A 70 12.66 -7.36 7.05
CA LYS A 70 11.93 -8.60 6.69
C LYS A 70 10.59 -8.34 6.02
N LEU A 71 10.30 -7.08 5.67
CA LEU A 71 9.00 -6.72 5.13
C LEU A 71 8.85 -7.26 3.72
N LYS A 72 7.86 -8.13 3.51
CA LYS A 72 7.55 -8.73 2.21
C LYS A 72 6.36 -8.04 1.54
N LEU A 73 5.43 -7.49 2.32
CA LEU A 73 4.24 -6.83 1.79
C LEU A 73 4.03 -5.47 2.45
N LEU A 74 4.05 -4.43 1.61
CA LEU A 74 3.71 -3.06 1.98
C LEU A 74 2.38 -2.67 1.33
N LYS A 75 1.42 -2.27 2.15
CA LYS A 75 0.11 -1.82 1.69
C LYS A 75 -0.18 -0.40 2.16
N LEU A 76 -0.23 0.52 1.20
CA LEU A 76 -0.54 1.92 1.41
C LEU A 76 -2.01 2.15 1.05
N VAL A 77 -2.80 2.67 1.99
CA VAL A 77 -4.23 2.89 1.79
C VAL A 77 -4.61 4.32 2.12
N ALA A 78 -5.19 5.01 1.15
CA ALA A 78 -5.70 6.37 1.27
C ALA A 78 -4.65 7.42 1.74
N LEU A 79 -3.37 7.06 1.77
CA LEU A 79 -2.31 7.93 2.28
C LEU A 79 -2.25 9.25 1.50
N GLY A 80 -2.19 10.35 2.25
CA GLY A 80 -1.95 11.69 1.74
C GLY A 80 -0.48 11.95 1.39
N ILE A 81 0.20 11.00 0.74
CA ILE A 81 1.60 11.16 0.33
C ILE A 81 1.69 11.66 -1.12
N SER A 82 2.59 12.59 -1.40
CA SER A 82 2.92 12.99 -2.78
C SER A 82 4.13 12.26 -3.34
N ARG A 83 5.09 11.91 -2.47
CA ARG A 83 6.36 11.28 -2.84
C ARG A 83 6.77 10.23 -1.81
N LEU A 84 7.55 9.26 -2.26
CA LEU A 84 8.14 8.20 -1.46
C LEU A 84 9.64 8.17 -1.80
N ASP A 85 10.50 8.39 -0.83
CA ASP A 85 11.95 8.49 -1.09
C ASP A 85 12.69 7.25 -0.57
N ASP A 86 13.72 6.81 -1.30
CA ASP A 86 14.66 5.74 -0.95
C ASP A 86 14.02 4.38 -0.52
N PRO A 87 13.03 3.83 -1.26
CA PRO A 87 12.38 2.57 -0.90
C PRO A 87 13.31 1.35 -0.92
N GLU A 88 14.38 1.37 -1.72
CA GLU A 88 15.32 0.25 -1.86
C GLU A 88 16.12 -0.02 -0.59
N GLU A 89 16.56 1.04 0.09
CA GLU A 89 17.27 0.92 1.35
C GLU A 89 16.34 0.50 2.50
N SER A 90 15.07 0.87 2.36
CA SER A 90 14.07 0.79 3.41
C SER A 90 13.32 -0.54 3.41
N PHE A 91 13.15 -1.16 2.25
CA PHE A 91 12.40 -2.40 2.07
C PHE A 91 13.19 -3.46 1.26
N PRO A 92 14.38 -3.89 1.73
CA PRO A 92 15.28 -4.76 0.95
C PRO A 92 14.74 -6.16 0.64
N MET A 93 13.65 -6.58 1.28
CA MET A 93 13.00 -7.89 1.09
C MET A 93 11.56 -7.77 0.55
N LEU A 94 11.18 -6.61 0.03
CA LEU A 94 9.80 -6.38 -0.43
C LEU A 94 9.48 -7.27 -1.63
N GLU A 95 8.39 -8.03 -1.54
CA GLU A 95 7.89 -8.87 -2.63
C GLU A 95 6.68 -8.24 -3.32
N MET A 96 5.86 -7.50 -2.57
CA MET A 96 4.61 -6.92 -3.06
C MET A 96 4.36 -5.51 -2.52
N LEU A 97 4.12 -4.58 -3.43
CA LEU A 97 3.65 -3.23 -3.15
C LEU A 97 2.17 -3.10 -3.56
N VAL A 98 1.32 -2.66 -2.63
CA VAL A 98 -0.08 -2.35 -2.90
C VAL A 98 -0.35 -0.90 -2.59
N ILE A 99 -0.68 -0.10 -3.61
CA ILE A 99 -1.08 1.30 -3.47
C ILE A 99 -2.58 1.38 -3.72
N LYS A 100 -3.35 1.69 -2.69
CA LYS A 100 -4.80 1.81 -2.74
C LYS A 100 -5.24 3.22 -2.38
N MET A 101 -5.96 3.91 -3.28
CA MET A 101 -6.55 5.23 -3.02
C MET A 101 -5.57 6.35 -2.63
N CYS A 102 -4.26 6.19 -2.89
CA CYS A 102 -3.27 7.25 -2.67
C CYS A 102 -3.29 8.23 -3.86
N HIS A 103 -4.31 9.09 -3.92
CA HIS A 103 -4.59 9.95 -5.08
C HIS A 103 -3.60 11.10 -5.30
N LYS A 104 -2.72 11.34 -4.34
CA LYS A 104 -1.73 12.42 -4.38
C LYS A 104 -0.34 11.96 -4.79
N LEU A 105 -0.08 10.65 -4.75
CA LEU A 105 1.22 10.10 -5.10
C LEU A 105 1.48 10.41 -6.58
N GLU A 106 2.59 11.08 -6.84
CA GLU A 106 2.95 11.59 -8.18
C GLU A 106 3.44 10.45 -9.08
N GLU A 107 4.31 9.60 -8.54
CA GLU A 107 4.95 8.50 -9.27
C GLU A 107 5.37 7.36 -8.32
N ILE A 108 5.67 6.21 -8.93
CA ILE A 108 6.39 5.12 -8.27
C ILE A 108 7.89 5.39 -8.43
N PRO A 109 8.66 5.48 -7.34
CA PRO A 109 10.10 5.70 -7.40
C PRO A 109 10.83 4.66 -8.25
N PRO A 110 11.77 5.07 -9.12
CA PRO A 110 12.50 4.16 -9.99
C PRO A 110 13.37 3.17 -9.21
N SER A 111 13.81 3.52 -8.01
CA SER A 111 14.66 2.66 -7.19
C SER A 111 13.95 1.42 -6.64
N PHE A 112 12.63 1.30 -6.79
CA PHE A 112 11.95 0.01 -6.63
C PHE A 112 12.50 -1.07 -7.58
N ALA A 113 13.15 -0.70 -8.69
CA ALA A 113 13.80 -1.62 -9.61
C ALA A 113 14.97 -2.35 -8.94
N ASP A 114 15.67 -1.68 -8.03
CA ASP A 114 16.83 -2.23 -7.31
C ASP A 114 16.44 -3.25 -6.23
N ILE A 115 15.15 -3.37 -5.91
CA ILE A 115 14.63 -4.37 -4.98
C ILE A 115 14.40 -5.69 -5.71
N GLU A 116 15.42 -6.55 -5.78
CA GLU A 116 15.40 -7.83 -6.51
C GLU A 116 14.23 -8.76 -6.14
N THR A 117 13.74 -8.69 -4.89
CA THR A 117 12.63 -9.52 -4.42
C THR A 117 11.26 -9.06 -4.92
N LEU A 118 11.14 -7.83 -5.44
CA LEU A 118 9.88 -7.23 -5.84
C LEU A 118 9.33 -7.94 -7.08
N LYS A 119 8.14 -8.53 -6.92
CA LYS A 119 7.47 -9.34 -7.95
C LYS A 119 6.12 -8.79 -8.36
N GLN A 120 5.53 -7.92 -7.53
CA GLN A 120 4.20 -7.40 -7.83
C GLN A 120 4.00 -5.96 -7.34
N ILE A 121 3.44 -5.14 -8.23
CA ILE A 121 2.86 -3.84 -7.89
C ILE A 121 1.38 -3.89 -8.21
N LYS A 122 0.56 -3.50 -7.24
CA LYS A 122 -0.89 -3.40 -7.40
C LYS A 122 -1.38 -1.98 -7.13
N LEU A 123 -1.97 -1.36 -8.16
CA LEU A 123 -2.54 -0.02 -8.11
C LEU A 123 -4.06 -0.12 -8.08
N ILE A 124 -4.69 0.41 -7.02
CA ILE A 124 -6.14 0.30 -6.82
C ILE A 124 -6.70 1.69 -6.52
N GLY A 125 -7.68 2.15 -7.28
CA GLY A 125 -8.39 3.37 -6.88
C GLY A 125 -9.30 3.95 -7.93
N ARG A 126 -9.80 5.16 -7.70
CA ARG A 126 -10.62 5.85 -8.71
C ARG A 126 -9.84 6.27 -9.96
N ARG A 127 -8.54 6.54 -9.80
CA ARG A 127 -7.65 6.97 -10.88
C ARG A 127 -6.26 6.30 -10.80
N PRO A 128 -6.14 4.96 -10.81
CA PRO A 128 -4.84 4.28 -10.71
C PRO A 128 -3.93 4.60 -11.90
N GLN A 129 -4.51 5.00 -13.04
CA GLN A 129 -3.78 5.39 -14.25
C GLN A 129 -2.86 6.61 -14.07
N THR A 130 -2.99 7.39 -12.98
CA THR A 130 -2.05 8.49 -12.72
C THR A 130 -0.65 7.99 -12.40
N LEU A 131 -0.53 6.78 -11.85
CA LEU A 131 0.75 6.15 -11.52
C LEU A 131 1.23 5.17 -12.60
N GLU A 132 0.36 4.83 -13.56
CA GLU A 132 0.65 3.87 -14.63
C GLU A 132 1.92 4.22 -15.42
N PRO A 133 2.18 5.48 -15.85
CA PRO A 133 3.39 5.79 -16.60
C PRO A 133 4.68 5.43 -15.85
N SER A 134 4.77 5.78 -14.57
CA SER A 134 5.92 5.44 -13.73
C SER A 134 6.03 3.92 -13.45
N ALA A 135 4.90 3.24 -13.26
CA ALA A 135 4.87 1.80 -13.00
C ALA A 135 5.27 0.97 -14.23
N VAL A 136 4.84 1.40 -15.42
CA VAL A 136 5.21 0.79 -16.69
C VAL A 136 6.69 1.05 -16.97
N LYS A 137 7.15 2.29 -16.78
CA LYS A 137 8.56 2.63 -16.98
C LYS A 137 9.48 1.79 -16.09
N LEU A 138 9.17 1.69 -14.80
CA LEU A 138 9.87 0.83 -13.84
C LEU A 138 9.95 -0.62 -14.33
N LYS A 139 8.83 -1.16 -14.82
CA LYS A 139 8.75 -2.53 -15.32
C LYS A 139 9.59 -2.75 -16.58
N GLU A 140 9.57 -1.79 -17.51
CA GLU A 140 10.40 -1.81 -18.72
C GLU A 140 11.89 -1.75 -18.38
N ASP A 141 12.28 -0.88 -17.44
CA ASP A 141 13.68 -0.72 -17.01
C ASP A 141 14.21 -2.02 -16.38
N ILE A 142 13.42 -2.70 -15.55
CA ILE A 142 13.78 -4.02 -14.99
C ILE A 142 13.96 -5.05 -16.11
N GLU A 143 13.05 -5.10 -17.09
CA GLU A 143 13.11 -6.07 -18.19
C GLU A 143 14.31 -5.81 -19.11
N GLU A 144 14.69 -4.55 -19.34
CA GLU A 144 15.88 -4.18 -20.09
C GLU A 144 17.18 -4.60 -19.38
N ILE A 145 17.26 -4.43 -18.06
CA ILE A 145 18.44 -4.75 -17.26
C ILE A 145 18.59 -6.27 -17.08
N GLU A 146 17.50 -6.97 -16.76
CA GLU A 146 17.54 -8.40 -16.40
C GLU A 146 17.32 -9.32 -17.60
N GLY A 147 16.81 -8.79 -18.71
CA GLY A 147 16.39 -9.58 -19.87
C GLY A 147 15.15 -10.44 -19.60
N CYS A 148 14.47 -10.26 -18.47
CA CYS A 148 13.27 -11.00 -18.12
C CYS A 148 12.27 -10.15 -17.33
N ASN A 149 10.97 -10.44 -17.52
CA ASN A 149 9.91 -9.71 -16.87
C ASN A 149 9.55 -10.33 -15.52
N ARG A 150 10.25 -9.95 -14.45
CA ARG A 150 9.93 -10.44 -13.09
C ARG A 150 8.77 -9.71 -12.40
N LEU A 151 8.42 -8.50 -12.87
CA LEU A 151 7.50 -7.61 -12.19
C LEU A 151 6.08 -7.69 -12.80
N ASN A 152 5.13 -8.19 -12.02
CA ASN A 152 3.71 -8.18 -12.40
C ASN A 152 3.04 -6.86 -11.97
N LEU A 153 2.45 -6.14 -12.92
CA LEU A 153 1.70 -4.91 -12.67
C LEU A 153 0.19 -5.19 -12.79
N ILE A 154 -0.55 -4.93 -11.71
CA ILE A 154 -2.00 -5.07 -11.67
C ILE A 154 -2.64 -3.72 -11.39
N MET A 155 -3.61 -3.32 -12.22
CA MET A 155 -4.38 -2.10 -12.05
C MET A 155 -5.87 -2.41 -11.89
N ASP A 156 -6.44 -1.99 -10.77
CA ASP A 156 -7.87 -2.13 -10.48
C ASP A 156 -8.53 -0.75 -10.34
N VAL A 157 -9.42 -0.40 -11.27
CA VAL A 157 -10.25 0.80 -11.15
C VAL A 157 -11.38 0.53 -10.17
N TRP A 158 -11.34 1.22 -9.03
CA TRP A 158 -12.39 1.18 -8.03
C TRP A 158 -13.51 2.13 -8.42
N ILE A 159 -14.60 1.54 -8.92
CA ILE A 159 -15.86 2.22 -9.16
C ILE A 159 -16.72 2.00 -7.91
N SER A 160 -17.13 3.08 -7.24
CA SER A 160 -18.06 2.96 -6.10
C SER A 160 -19.34 2.25 -6.56
N GLU A 161 -19.93 1.40 -5.71
CA GLU A 161 -21.17 0.68 -6.05
C GLU A 161 -22.30 1.61 -6.53
N HIS A 162 -22.37 2.84 -6.00
CA HIS A 162 -23.31 3.86 -6.45
C HIS A 162 -23.11 4.25 -7.93
N HIS A 163 -21.87 4.48 -8.36
CA HIS A 163 -21.55 4.76 -9.77
C HIS A 163 -21.77 3.54 -10.67
N SER A 164 -21.42 2.33 -10.21
CA SER A 164 -21.71 1.10 -10.95
C SER A 164 -23.21 0.87 -11.12
N ARG A 165 -24.02 1.18 -10.11
CA ARG A 165 -25.48 1.08 -10.16
C ARG A 165 -26.07 2.09 -11.15
N GLN A 166 -25.60 3.34 -11.16
CA GLN A 166 -26.05 4.35 -12.12
C GLN A 166 -25.74 3.96 -13.57
N LEU A 167 -24.53 3.49 -13.86
CA LEU A 167 -24.15 3.05 -15.22
C LEU A 167 -25.01 1.86 -15.69
N ARG A 168 -25.33 0.91 -14.81
CA ARG A 168 -26.25 -0.20 -15.11
C ARG A 168 -27.66 0.30 -15.42
N LEU A 169 -28.19 1.22 -14.62
CA LEU A 169 -29.51 1.81 -14.82
C LEU A 169 -29.59 2.61 -16.13
N GLN A 170 -28.54 3.38 -16.46
CA GLN A 170 -28.47 4.11 -17.73
C GLN A 170 -28.39 3.18 -18.94
N ALA A 171 -27.60 2.11 -18.87
CA ALA A 171 -27.52 1.11 -19.92
C ALA A 171 -28.85 0.35 -20.12
N GLN A 172 -29.59 0.09 -19.04
CA GLN A 172 -30.91 -0.54 -19.09
C GLN A 172 -31.96 0.40 -19.71
N ALA A 173 -32.00 1.66 -19.28
CA ALA A 173 -32.90 2.67 -19.85
C ALA A 173 -32.64 2.93 -21.35
N HIS A 174 -31.38 2.85 -21.80
CA HIS A 174 -31.07 2.98 -23.23
C HIS A 174 -31.54 1.75 -24.04
N ARG A 175 -31.54 0.54 -23.45
CA ARG A 175 -32.04 -0.67 -24.12
C ARG A 175 -33.57 -0.72 -24.19
N GLU A 176 -34.26 -0.19 -23.18
CA GLU A 176 -35.72 -0.17 -23.11
C GLU A 176 -36.36 0.92 -23.99
N ASN A 177 -35.57 1.91 -24.42
CA ASN A 177 -35.99 3.01 -25.30
C ASN A 177 -35.59 2.80 -26.78
N MET A 178 -35.11 1.61 -27.16
CA MET A 178 -34.90 1.17 -28.54
C MET A 178 -35.91 0.07 -28.90
#